data_AF-A0A9X1HHB5-F1
#
_entry.id   AF-A0A9X1HHB5-F1
#
_cell.length_a   1.000
_cell.length_b   1.000
_cell.length_c   1.000
_cell.angle_alpha   90.00
_cell.angle_beta   90.00
_cell.angle_gamma   90.00
#
_symmetry.space_group_name_H-M   'P 1'
#
loop_
_entity.id
_entity.type
_entity.pdbx_description
1 polymer ?
#
loop_
_entity_poly.entity_id
_entity_poly.type
_entity_poly.pdbx_seq_one_letter_code
_entity_poly.pdbx_strand_id
1 'polypeptide(L)'
;MEETPKIPIKRSIRIMLATILVFGILVATHLGEFWPFSVFPMFSQAGNPWTRAMAMDITDYPHDDVWTITIVDELPGEHFSMRAHNVDQIDYSNFVSKTRNWNPGRVMGLRNMLGEHHLQNRRVMIYKVRGELAYNDSVAVHATPMLLLDPDTTYFNPNLPQSFYFRD
;
A
#
# COMPACT_ATOMS: atom_id res chain seq x y z
N MET A 1 42.73 4.64 -41.09
CA MET A 1 42.16 3.35 -40.64
C MET A 1 42.39 3.30 -39.15
N GLU A 2 41.38 3.62 -38.35
CA GLU A 2 41.50 3.78 -36.90
C GLU A 2 41.37 2.40 -36.24
N GLU A 3 42.47 1.89 -35.67
CA GLU A 3 42.48 0.62 -34.96
C GLU A 3 41.73 0.77 -33.64
N THR A 4 40.59 0.08 -33.51
CA THR A 4 39.86 0.02 -32.25
C THR A 4 40.65 -0.79 -31.23
N PRO A 5 40.87 -0.27 -30.01
CA PRO A 5 41.62 -0.98 -28.98
C PRO A 5 40.87 -2.23 -28.54
N LYS A 6 41.43 -3.41 -28.82
CA LYS A 6 40.91 -4.70 -28.36
C LYS A 6 41.16 -4.82 -26.86
N ILE A 7 40.13 -4.57 -26.05
CA ILE A 7 40.19 -4.82 -24.60
C ILE A 7 40.45 -6.32 -24.41
N PRO A 8 41.52 -6.72 -23.69
CA PRO A 8 41.82 -8.13 -23.50
C PRO A 8 40.70 -8.78 -22.68
N ILE A 9 40.05 -9.79 -23.25
CA ILE A 9 38.88 -10.52 -22.71
C ILE A 9 39.05 -10.89 -21.22
N LYS A 10 40.27 -11.24 -20.80
CA LYS A 10 40.59 -11.57 -19.39
C LYS A 10 40.36 -10.41 -18.41
N ARG A 11 40.62 -9.15 -18.81
CA ARG A 11 40.36 -7.97 -17.96
C ARG A 11 38.87 -7.71 -17.83
N SER A 12 38.12 -7.81 -18.93
CA SER A 12 36.66 -7.64 -18.93
C SER A 12 35.96 -8.69 -18.06
N ILE A 13 36.37 -9.95 -18.14
CA ILE A 13 35.82 -11.03 -17.29
C ILE A 13 36.10 -10.75 -15.81
N ARG A 14 37.33 -10.31 -15.47
CA ARG A 14 37.69 -10.01 -14.07
C ARG A 14 36.85 -8.86 -13.51
N ILE A 15 36.63 -7.81 -14.29
CA ILE A 15 35.79 -6.67 -13.89
C ILE A 15 34.35 -7.13 -13.71
N MET A 16 33.81 -7.88 -14.67
CA MET A 16 32.45 -8.44 -14.59
C MET A 16 32.26 -9.28 -13.33
N LEU A 17 33.19 -10.19 -13.03
CA LEU A 17 33.13 -11.02 -11.83
C LEU A 17 33.21 -10.19 -10.55
N ALA A 18 34.08 -9.18 -10.50
CA ALA A 18 34.17 -8.28 -9.35
C ALA A 18 32.87 -7.51 -9.14
N THR A 19 32.26 -7.00 -10.22
CA THR A 19 30.97 -6.31 -10.18
C THR A 19 29.85 -7.24 -9.70
N ILE A 20 29.77 -8.46 -10.23
CA ILE A 20 28.78 -9.47 -9.79
C ILE A 20 28.98 -9.81 -8.31
N LEU A 21 30.23 -9.97 -7.85
CA LEU A 21 30.53 -10.26 -6.45
C LEU A 21 30.07 -9.12 -5.52
N VAL A 22 30.36 -7.87 -5.88
CA VAL A 22 29.91 -6.69 -5.13
C VAL A 22 28.38 -6.65 -5.08
N PHE A 23 27.69 -6.88 -6.21
CA PHE A 23 26.22 -6.96 -6.22
C PHE A 23 25.70 -8.10 -5.34
N GLY A 24 26.32 -9.28 -5.39
CA GLY A 24 25.93 -10.42 -4.56
C GLY A 24 26.08 -10.14 -3.07
N ILE A 25 27.18 -9.51 -2.65
CA ILE A 25 27.41 -9.10 -1.26
C ILE A 25 26.37 -8.06 -0.83
N LEU A 26 26.09 -7.05 -1.67
CA LEU A 26 25.11 -6.02 -1.36
C LEU A 26 23.69 -6.59 -1.24
N VAL A 27 23.28 -7.45 -2.17
CA VAL A 27 21.98 -8.13 -2.14
C VAL A 27 21.84 -9.00 -0.88
N ALA A 28 22.86 -9.79 -0.54
CA ALA A 28 22.85 -10.67 0.63
C ALA A 28 22.81 -9.92 1.96
N THR A 29 23.48 -8.77 2.05
CA THR A 29 23.55 -7.96 3.29
C THR A 29 22.37 -7.02 3.48
N HIS A 30 21.69 -6.63 2.40
CA HIS A 30 20.57 -5.67 2.44
C HIS A 30 19.22 -6.34 2.17
N LEU A 31 19.05 -7.64 2.47
CA LEU A 31 17.78 -8.36 2.33
C LEU A 31 17.11 -8.20 0.94
N GLY A 32 17.90 -8.02 -0.12
CA GLY A 32 17.40 -7.77 -1.48
C GLY A 32 16.98 -6.33 -1.81
N GLU A 33 17.15 -5.36 -0.90
CA GLU A 33 16.82 -3.94 -1.12
C GLU A 33 17.72 -3.24 -2.15
N PHE A 34 18.94 -3.74 -2.35
CA PHE A 34 19.88 -3.18 -3.30
C PHE A 34 19.65 -3.72 -4.70
N TRP A 35 18.49 -3.40 -5.30
CA TRP A 35 18.26 -3.66 -6.71
C TRP A 35 18.32 -2.37 -7.53
N PRO A 36 19.43 -2.11 -8.25
CA PRO A 36 19.74 -0.79 -8.82
C PRO A 36 18.78 -0.34 -9.95
N PHE A 37 17.88 -1.23 -10.38
CA PHE A 37 16.84 -0.95 -11.38
C PHE A 37 15.42 -0.95 -10.82
N SER A 38 15.25 -1.12 -9.51
CA SER A 38 13.95 -1.14 -8.85
C SER A 38 13.54 0.27 -8.43
N VAL A 39 12.90 1.02 -9.34
CA VAL A 39 12.31 2.34 -9.04
C VAL A 39 11.13 2.24 -8.06
N PHE A 40 10.63 1.02 -7.82
CA PHE A 40 9.65 0.73 -6.78
C PHE A 40 10.36 -0.03 -5.66
N PRO A 41 10.34 0.42 -4.40
CA PRO A 41 10.73 -0.43 -3.29
C PRO A 41 9.73 -1.58 -3.24
N MET A 42 10.08 -2.71 -3.86
CA MET A 42 9.21 -3.87 -3.97
C MET A 42 9.15 -4.56 -2.61
N PHE A 43 7.99 -4.43 -1.95
CA PHE A 43 7.34 -5.43 -1.11
C PHE A 43 8.06 -5.93 0.16
N SER A 44 9.24 -5.42 0.48
CA SER A 44 9.93 -5.66 1.74
C SER A 44 10.52 -4.34 2.21
N GLN A 45 9.99 -3.76 3.28
CA GLN A 45 10.77 -2.79 4.05
C GLN A 45 11.82 -3.55 4.91
N ALA A 46 12.60 -4.47 4.35
CA ALA A 46 13.50 -5.33 5.13
C ALA A 46 12.80 -6.07 6.31
N GLY A 47 11.56 -6.51 6.12
CA GLY A 47 10.73 -7.11 7.18
C GLY A 47 10.06 -6.10 8.12
N ASN A 48 10.27 -4.79 7.95
CA ASN A 48 9.51 -3.78 8.68
C ASN A 48 8.04 -3.77 8.24
N PRO A 49 7.11 -3.44 9.17
CA PRO A 49 5.70 -3.34 8.86
C PRO A 49 5.40 -2.25 7.83
N TRP A 50 4.59 -2.58 6.83
CA TRP A 50 4.09 -1.62 5.86
C TRP A 50 2.60 -1.34 6.07
N THR A 51 2.12 -0.20 5.58
CA THR A 51 0.70 0.14 5.62
C THR A 51 0.23 0.72 4.30
N ARG A 52 -0.84 0.15 3.74
CA ARG A 52 -1.54 0.60 2.54
C ARG A 52 -3.01 0.85 2.85
N ALA A 53 -3.73 1.41 1.89
CA ALA A 53 -5.16 1.55 2.00
C ALA A 53 -5.87 0.75 0.91
N MET A 54 -7.04 0.23 1.25
CA MET A 54 -7.96 -0.45 0.35
C MET A 54 -9.35 0.16 0.49
N ALA A 55 -10.16 0.04 -0.56
CA ALA A 55 -11.56 0.42 -0.54
C ALA A 55 -12.40 -0.75 -1.03
N MET A 56 -13.46 -1.06 -0.31
CA MET A 56 -14.41 -2.11 -0.66
C MET A 56 -15.79 -1.49 -0.81
N ASP A 57 -16.49 -1.84 -1.89
CA ASP A 57 -17.91 -1.55 -2.05
C ASP A 57 -18.71 -2.58 -1.23
N ILE A 58 -19.38 -2.10 -0.20
CA ILE A 58 -20.17 -2.91 0.74
C ILE A 58 -21.66 -2.56 0.64
N THR A 59 -22.11 -2.03 -0.51
CA THR A 59 -23.50 -1.59 -0.72
C THR A 59 -24.51 -2.69 -0.36
N ASP A 60 -24.24 -3.92 -0.78
CA ASP A 60 -25.11 -5.08 -0.55
C ASP A 60 -24.85 -5.82 0.79
N TYR A 61 -23.95 -5.32 1.63
CA TYR A 61 -23.57 -5.98 2.88
C TYR A 61 -24.32 -5.42 4.12
N PRO A 62 -24.74 -6.29 5.07
CA PRO A 62 -25.41 -5.88 6.30
C PRO A 62 -24.54 -4.95 7.15
N HIS A 63 -25.16 -4.04 7.90
CA HIS A 63 -24.45 -2.94 8.56
C HIS A 63 -23.62 -3.36 9.79
N ASP A 64 -23.95 -4.47 10.46
CA ASP A 64 -23.47 -4.72 11.81
C ASP A 64 -22.05 -5.33 11.89
N ASP A 65 -21.60 -6.05 10.85
CA ASP A 65 -20.32 -6.79 10.87
C ASP A 65 -19.15 -6.11 10.13
N VAL A 66 -19.37 -4.96 9.49
CA VAL A 66 -18.37 -4.34 8.60
C VAL A 66 -17.20 -3.65 9.32
N TRP A 67 -17.29 -3.50 10.64
CA TRP A 67 -16.31 -2.79 11.47
C TRP A 67 -15.26 -3.68 12.13
N THR A 68 -15.33 -4.99 11.88
CA THR A 68 -14.40 -5.97 12.46
C THR A 68 -13.06 -5.93 11.72
N ILE A 69 -11.96 -5.90 12.48
CA ILE A 69 -10.62 -6.06 11.92
C ILE A 69 -10.49 -7.51 11.46
N THR A 70 -10.13 -7.72 10.20
CA THR A 70 -10.00 -9.06 9.62
C THR A 70 -8.77 -9.16 8.70
N ILE A 71 -8.57 -10.30 8.05
CA ILE A 71 -7.55 -10.49 7.01
C ILE A 71 -8.10 -10.07 5.64
N VAL A 72 -7.21 -9.77 4.69
CA VAL A 72 -7.59 -9.24 3.37
C VAL A 72 -8.52 -10.19 2.61
N ASP A 73 -8.30 -11.50 2.74
CA ASP A 73 -9.08 -12.53 2.03
C ASP A 73 -10.52 -12.70 2.54
N GLU A 74 -10.82 -12.14 3.71
CA GLU A 74 -12.13 -12.21 4.37
C GLU A 74 -12.86 -10.86 4.38
N LEU A 75 -12.37 -9.87 3.63
CA LEU A 75 -13.01 -8.56 3.56
C LEU A 75 -14.41 -8.67 2.94
N PRO A 76 -15.43 -8.02 3.53
CA PRO A 76 -16.76 -7.96 2.93
C PRO A 76 -16.76 -7.09 1.68
N GLY A 77 -17.66 -7.41 0.76
CA GLY A 77 -17.94 -6.58 -0.42
C GLY A 77 -17.07 -6.89 -1.62
N GLU A 78 -17.19 -6.02 -2.63
CA GLU A 78 -16.37 -6.08 -3.84
C GLU A 78 -15.26 -5.02 -3.80
N HIS A 79 -14.20 -5.21 -4.58
CA HIS A 79 -13.15 -4.21 -4.68
C HIS A 79 -13.65 -2.92 -5.33
N PHE A 80 -13.55 -1.79 -4.62
CA PHE A 80 -13.78 -0.48 -5.22
C PHE A 80 -12.52 -0.08 -6.01
N SER A 81 -12.55 -0.27 -7.33
CA SER A 81 -11.38 -0.12 -8.19
C SER A 81 -10.97 1.35 -8.39
N MET A 82 -9.87 1.77 -7.78
CA MET A 82 -9.30 3.12 -7.97
C MET A 82 -9.10 3.47 -9.44
N ARG A 83 -8.59 2.52 -10.23
CA ARG A 83 -8.34 2.71 -11.66
C ARG A 83 -9.62 2.93 -12.46
N ALA A 84 -10.71 2.23 -12.12
CA ALA A 84 -12.01 2.43 -12.78
C ALA A 84 -12.58 3.84 -12.52
N HIS A 85 -12.15 4.47 -11.44
CA HIS A 85 -12.56 5.81 -11.01
C HIS A 85 -11.51 6.89 -11.36
N ASN A 86 -10.52 6.57 -12.20
CA ASN A 86 -9.44 7.48 -12.60
C ASN A 86 -8.65 8.06 -11.41
N VAL A 87 -8.51 7.26 -10.34
CA VAL A 87 -7.76 7.58 -9.14
C VAL A 87 -6.43 6.82 -9.16
N ASP A 88 -5.34 7.52 -8.90
CA ASP A 88 -4.04 6.88 -8.70
C ASP A 88 -4.03 6.10 -7.38
N GLN A 89 -3.70 4.80 -7.46
CA GLN A 89 -3.73 3.91 -6.29
C GLN A 89 -2.68 4.28 -5.24
N ILE A 90 -1.52 4.80 -5.67
CA ILE A 90 -0.44 5.20 -4.77
C ILE A 90 -0.83 6.47 -4.04
N ASP A 91 -1.40 7.45 -4.73
CA ASP A 91 -1.89 8.70 -4.14
C ASP A 91 -3.03 8.44 -3.16
N TYR A 92 -4.03 7.62 -3.55
CA TYR A 92 -5.08 7.17 -2.64
C TYR A 92 -4.51 6.49 -1.40
N SER A 93 -3.62 5.51 -1.60
CA SER A 93 -3.03 4.77 -0.49
C SER A 93 -2.23 5.68 0.42
N ASN A 94 -1.46 6.62 -0.12
CA ASN A 94 -0.68 7.58 0.65
C ASN A 94 -1.58 8.55 1.42
N PHE A 95 -2.63 9.07 0.78
CA PHE A 95 -3.57 9.99 1.40
C PHE A 95 -4.21 9.33 2.62
N VAL A 96 -4.74 8.12 2.47
CA VAL A 96 -5.41 7.43 3.57
C VAL A 96 -4.42 6.97 4.64
N SER A 97 -3.30 6.33 4.26
CA SER A 97 -2.38 5.73 5.24
C SER A 97 -1.57 6.77 6.03
N LYS A 98 -1.17 7.87 5.39
CA LYS A 98 -0.31 8.91 6.01
C LYS A 98 -1.09 10.03 6.67
N THR A 99 -2.40 10.17 6.44
CA THR A 99 -3.22 11.16 7.16
C THR A 99 -3.29 10.81 8.64
N ARG A 100 -2.78 11.73 9.47
CA ARG A 100 -2.71 11.62 10.94
C ARG A 100 -3.85 12.35 11.66
N ASN A 101 -4.51 13.29 10.99
CA ASN A 101 -5.60 14.09 11.51
C ASN A 101 -6.75 14.10 10.51
N TRP A 102 -7.81 13.32 10.78
CA TRP A 102 -8.99 13.18 9.94
C TRP A 102 -10.07 14.23 10.25
N ASN A 103 -9.76 15.48 9.94
CA ASN A 103 -10.73 16.57 10.04
C ASN A 103 -11.74 16.55 8.86
N PRO A 104 -12.83 17.34 8.91
CA PRO A 104 -13.82 17.39 7.84
C PRO A 104 -13.24 17.71 6.46
N GLY A 105 -12.19 18.55 6.39
CA GLY A 105 -11.49 18.86 5.15
C GLY A 105 -10.79 17.65 4.53
N ARG A 106 -10.20 16.77 5.34
CA ARG A 106 -9.59 15.51 4.87
C ARG A 106 -10.63 14.51 4.42
N VAL A 107 -11.77 14.43 5.11
CA VAL A 107 -12.89 13.58 4.71
C VAL A 107 -13.43 14.04 3.34
N MET A 108 -13.72 15.33 3.17
CA MET A 108 -14.13 15.86 1.86
C MET A 108 -13.07 15.65 0.78
N GLY A 109 -11.79 15.82 1.12
CA GLY A 109 -10.68 15.55 0.21
C GLY A 109 -10.66 14.10 -0.28
N LEU A 110 -10.92 13.13 0.60
CA LEU A 110 -11.05 11.73 0.24
C LEU A 110 -12.24 11.48 -0.69
N ARG A 111 -13.41 12.04 -0.36
CA ARG A 111 -14.61 11.86 -1.18
C ARG A 111 -14.45 12.48 -2.57
N ASN A 112 -13.85 13.66 -2.65
CA ASN A 112 -13.51 14.31 -3.92
C ASN A 112 -12.51 13.49 -4.73
N MET A 113 -11.51 12.88 -4.08
CA MET A 113 -10.53 12.01 -4.73
C MET A 113 -11.21 10.77 -5.34
N LEU A 114 -12.14 10.15 -4.62
CA LEU A 114 -12.89 8.99 -5.12
C LEU A 114 -13.99 9.35 -6.12
N GLY A 115 -14.35 10.63 -6.21
CA GLY A 115 -15.39 11.18 -7.07
C GLY A 115 -16.79 10.99 -6.49
N GLU A 116 -17.43 12.08 -6.05
CA GLU A 116 -18.76 12.05 -5.42
C GLU A 116 -19.82 11.30 -6.24
N HIS A 117 -19.83 11.45 -7.56
CA HIS A 117 -20.75 10.75 -8.44
C HIS A 117 -20.63 9.21 -8.39
N HIS A 118 -19.45 8.69 -8.06
CA HIS A 118 -19.26 7.25 -7.85
C HIS A 118 -19.77 6.78 -6.48
N LEU A 119 -19.97 7.69 -5.52
CA LEU A 119 -20.46 7.39 -4.17
C LEU A 119 -21.98 7.55 -4.03
N GLN A 120 -22.65 8.23 -4.96
CA GLN A 120 -24.08 8.62 -4.85
C GLN A 120 -25.06 7.46 -4.59
N ASN A 121 -24.71 6.22 -4.93
CA ASN A 121 -25.54 5.03 -4.65
C ASN A 121 -24.70 3.88 -4.09
N ARG A 122 -23.56 4.19 -3.47
CA ARG A 122 -22.62 3.19 -2.99
C ARG A 122 -22.24 3.44 -1.54
N ARG A 123 -21.98 2.35 -0.84
CA ARG A 123 -21.42 2.36 0.50
C ARG A 123 -20.00 1.83 0.40
N VAL A 124 -19.01 2.71 0.58
CA VAL A 124 -17.60 2.35 0.38
C VAL A 124 -16.88 2.33 1.72
N MET A 125 -16.43 1.15 2.13
CA MET A 125 -15.61 0.97 3.32
C MET A 125 -14.13 1.16 2.99
N ILE A 126 -13.48 2.03 3.75
CA ILE A 126 -12.07 2.36 3.65
C ILE A 126 -11.33 1.57 4.72
N TYR A 127 -10.30 0.83 4.29
CA TYR A 127 -9.46 0.02 5.16
C TYR A 127 -8.03 0.55 5.18
N LYS A 128 -7.40 0.56 6.36
CA LYS A 128 -5.94 0.55 6.48
C LYS A 128 -5.47 -0.89 6.57
N VAL A 129 -4.65 -1.30 5.62
CA VAL A 129 -4.10 -2.66 5.54
C VAL A 129 -2.65 -2.61 5.99
N ARG A 130 -2.33 -3.36 7.05
CA ARG A 130 -1.00 -3.45 7.62
C ARG A 130 -0.47 -4.86 7.42
N GLY A 131 0.66 -4.96 6.73
CA GLY A 131 1.43 -6.20 6.63
C GLY A 131 2.65 -6.14 7.53
N GLU A 132 2.91 -7.21 8.27
CA GLU A 132 4.09 -7.36 9.13
C GLU A 132 4.59 -8.80 9.15
N LEU A 133 5.88 -8.98 9.44
CA LEU A 133 6.46 -10.30 9.62
C LEU A 133 5.94 -10.90 10.94
N ALA A 134 5.26 -12.03 10.84
CA ALA A 134 4.82 -12.83 11.96
C ALA A 134 5.87 -13.91 12.31
N TYR A 135 5.61 -14.68 13.37
CA TYR A 135 6.49 -15.79 13.76
C TYR A 135 6.66 -16.82 12.62
N ASN A 136 7.81 -17.49 12.59
CA ASN A 136 8.17 -18.53 11.61
C ASN A 136 8.24 -18.05 10.14
N ASP A 137 8.78 -16.85 9.89
CA ASP A 137 8.94 -16.29 8.54
C ASP A 137 7.64 -16.18 7.73
N SER A 138 6.49 -16.09 8.44
CA SER A 138 5.20 -15.86 7.83
C SER A 138 4.86 -14.36 7.78
N VAL A 139 3.98 -13.94 6.88
CA VAL A 139 3.50 -12.56 6.80
C VAL A 139 2.05 -12.52 7.28
N ALA A 140 1.78 -11.71 8.30
CA ALA A 140 0.41 -11.40 8.72
C ALA A 140 -0.05 -10.12 8.05
N VAL A 141 -1.25 -10.14 7.46
CA VAL A 141 -1.86 -8.96 6.81
C VAL A 141 -3.23 -8.70 7.41
N HIS A 142 -3.36 -7.60 8.14
CA HIS A 142 -4.59 -7.20 8.81
C HIS A 142 -5.19 -5.97 8.14
N ALA A 143 -6.48 -6.01 7.89
CA ALA A 143 -7.28 -4.92 7.36
C ALA A 143 -8.14 -4.31 8.47
N THR A 144 -7.85 -3.06 8.83
CA THR A 144 -8.59 -2.29 9.81
C THR A 144 -9.60 -1.37 9.10
N PRO A 145 -10.92 -1.62 9.19
CA PRO A 145 -11.92 -0.71 8.65
C PRO A 145 -11.88 0.59 9.44
N MET A 146 -11.83 1.72 8.74
CA MET A 146 -11.64 3.02 9.37
C MET A 146 -12.72 4.04 9.06
N LEU A 147 -13.23 4.09 7.83
CA LEU A 147 -14.24 5.04 7.41
C LEU A 147 -15.24 4.33 6.51
N LEU A 148 -16.52 4.57 6.74
CA LEU A 148 -17.59 4.19 5.82
C LEU A 148 -18.07 5.45 5.13
N LEU A 149 -17.89 5.51 3.82
CA LEU A 149 -18.42 6.56 2.97
C LEU A 149 -19.79 6.10 2.45
N ASP A 150 -20.85 6.66 3.04
CA ASP A 150 -22.21 6.54 2.54
C ASP A 150 -22.51 7.72 1.59
N PRO A 151 -23.59 7.67 0.80
CA PRO A 151 -23.92 8.71 -0.16
C PRO A 151 -23.94 10.12 0.45
N ASP A 152 -24.56 10.28 1.62
CA ASP A 152 -24.79 11.59 2.23
C ASP A 152 -23.86 11.90 3.41
N THR A 153 -23.12 10.91 3.90
CA THR A 153 -22.39 11.04 5.16
C THR A 153 -21.14 10.18 5.23
N THR A 154 -20.39 10.31 6.30
CA THR A 154 -19.21 9.49 6.56
C THR A 154 -19.18 9.10 8.02
N TYR A 155 -19.07 7.79 8.26
CA TYR A 155 -18.96 7.22 9.59
C TYR A 155 -17.52 6.84 9.88
N PHE A 156 -17.07 7.14 11.09
CA PHE A 156 -15.81 6.62 11.63
C PHE A 156 -16.10 5.29 12.31
N ASN A 157 -15.14 4.36 12.26
CA ASN A 157 -15.27 3.09 12.97
C ASN A 157 -15.44 3.37 14.49
N PRO A 158 -16.58 2.99 15.10
CA PRO A 158 -16.85 3.26 16.50
C PRO A 158 -15.97 2.45 17.46
N ASN A 159 -15.38 1.34 16.97
CA ASN A 159 -14.54 0.44 17.76
C ASN A 159 -13.08 0.89 17.84
N LEU A 160 -12.69 1.93 17.09
CA LEU A 160 -11.32 2.45 17.10
C LEU A 160 -11.19 3.67 18.03
N PRO A 161 -10.07 3.78 18.77
CA PRO A 161 -9.85 4.94 19.64
C PRO A 161 -9.66 6.22 18.81
N GLN A 162 -10.02 7.38 19.37
CA GLN A 162 -9.82 8.67 18.69
C GLN A 162 -8.36 8.92 18.27
N SER A 163 -7.39 8.42 19.04
CA SER A 163 -5.96 8.50 18.71
C SER A 163 -5.55 7.75 17.43
N PHE A 164 -6.44 6.93 16.86
CA PHE A 164 -6.26 6.35 15.54
C PHE A 164 -6.44 7.39 14.42
N TYR A 165 -7.34 8.35 14.63
CA TYR A 165 -7.75 9.35 13.64
C TYR A 165 -7.12 10.72 13.87
N PHE A 166 -6.77 11.02 15.12
CA PHE A 166 -6.30 12.31 15.59
C PHE A 166 -5.04 12.09 16.41
N ARG A 167 -3.88 12.30 15.79
CA ARG A 167 -2.59 12.35 16.47
C ARG A 167 -2.03 13.75 16.36
N ASP A 168 -1.63 14.30 17.50
CA ASP A 168 -0.87 15.54 17.62
C ASP A 168 0.52 15.43 16.97
#